data_AF-A0A928I222-F1
#
_entry.id   AF-A0A928I222-F1
#
_cell.length_a   1.000
_cell.length_b   1.000
_cell.length_c   1.000
_cell.angle_alpha   90.00
_cell.angle_beta   90.00
_cell.angle_gamma   90.00
#
_symmetry.space_group_name_H-M   'P 1'
#
loop_
_entity.id
_entity.type
_entity.pdbx_description
1 polymer ?
#
loop_
_entity_poly.entity_id
_entity_poly.type
_entity_poly.pdbx_seq_one_letter_code
_entity_poly.pdbx_strand_id
1 'polypeptide(L)'
;MRTYRGKRRLNMTQTQKIIARTLGADNITDGARVYISENTDAISFDEKLCGAYGRLFLEEKIFTVPAGVFIDLEAPLRNDVTKEEIAGYIADFISKLDVEGRSLEFGGDSMTYLTMDDRFAVAEKLLALEKKPFCVIFEYDYITAEYTMEHFGKKPETFYNDGPQSYEQVVTLELDRI
;
A
#
# COMPACT_ATOMS: atom_id res chain seq x y z
N MET A 1 4.14 -42.37 3.28
CA MET A 1 3.61 -41.49 4.34
C MET A 1 4.62 -40.35 4.53
N ARG A 2 4.43 -39.21 3.84
CA ARG A 2 5.33 -38.05 3.96
C ARG A 2 4.82 -37.15 5.08
N THR A 3 5.61 -37.05 6.15
CA THR A 3 5.35 -36.18 7.30
C THR A 3 5.35 -34.71 6.88
N TYR A 4 4.21 -34.04 7.03
CA TYR A 4 4.08 -32.59 6.91
C TYR A 4 4.98 -31.91 7.95
N ARG A 5 6.12 -31.35 7.51
CA ARG A 5 6.77 -30.27 8.24
C ARG A 5 5.90 -29.04 8.02
N GLY A 6 5.33 -28.48 9.09
CA GLY A 6 4.45 -27.32 9.03
C GLY A 6 5.07 -26.22 8.18
N LYS A 7 4.34 -25.78 7.14
CA LYS A 7 4.70 -24.59 6.36
C LYS A 7 4.81 -23.44 7.36
N ARG A 8 6.03 -22.97 7.64
CA ARG A 8 6.23 -21.75 8.43
C ARG A 8 5.58 -20.62 7.63
N ARG A 9 4.47 -20.06 8.13
CA ARG A 9 3.82 -18.91 7.50
C ARG A 9 4.85 -17.78 7.49
N LEU A 10 5.10 -17.20 6.33
CA LEU A 10 5.99 -16.06 6.21
C LEU A 10 5.18 -14.82 6.58
N ASN A 11 5.80 -13.88 7.31
CA ASN A 11 5.20 -12.57 7.50
C ASN A 11 5.25 -11.84 6.16
N MET A 12 4.12 -11.30 5.73
CA MET A 12 3.98 -10.62 4.45
C MET A 12 3.46 -9.20 4.64
N THR A 13 3.95 -8.30 3.80
CA THR A 13 3.37 -6.97 3.64
C THR A 13 1.95 -7.05 3.10
N GLN A 14 1.20 -5.95 3.14
CA GLN A 14 -0.14 -5.91 2.55
C GLN A 14 -0.08 -6.19 1.04
N THR A 15 0.90 -5.59 0.35
CA THR A 15 1.15 -5.79 -1.09
C THR A 15 1.44 -7.25 -1.41
N GLN A 16 2.31 -7.90 -0.64
CA GLN A 16 2.64 -9.31 -0.84
C GLN A 16 1.43 -10.23 -0.64
N LYS A 17 0.56 -9.93 0.34
CA LYS A 17 -0.70 -10.68 0.53
C LYS A 17 -1.66 -10.52 -0.64
N ILE A 18 -1.81 -9.30 -1.17
CA ILE A 18 -2.61 -9.02 -2.35
C ILE A 18 -2.10 -9.83 -3.55
N ILE A 19 -0.78 -9.82 -3.80
CA ILE A 19 -0.16 -10.59 -4.89
C ILE A 19 -0.35 -12.10 -4.68
N ALA A 20 -0.07 -12.60 -3.49
CA ALA A 20 -0.20 -14.03 -3.17
C ALA A 20 -1.64 -14.52 -3.39
N ARG A 21 -2.62 -13.73 -2.95
CA ARG A 21 -4.05 -14.01 -3.15
C ARG A 21 -4.44 -14.08 -4.62
N THR A 22 -3.95 -13.14 -5.43
CA THR A 22 -4.17 -13.12 -6.89
C THR A 22 -3.59 -14.35 -7.58
N LEU A 23 -2.43 -14.84 -7.10
CA LEU A 23 -1.78 -16.04 -7.64
C LEU A 23 -2.35 -17.36 -7.08
N GLY A 24 -3.27 -17.30 -6.11
CA GLY A 24 -3.75 -18.50 -5.41
C GLY A 24 -2.66 -19.18 -4.57
N ALA A 25 -1.66 -18.41 -4.11
CA ALA A 25 -0.53 -18.90 -3.34
C ALA A 25 -0.73 -18.63 -1.84
N ASP A 26 -0.30 -19.58 -0.99
CA ASP A 26 -0.36 -19.42 0.47
C ASP A 26 0.63 -18.36 1.00
N ASN A 27 1.78 -18.21 0.32
CA ASN A 27 2.84 -17.27 0.69
C ASN A 27 3.58 -16.82 -0.57
N ILE A 28 4.21 -15.65 -0.48
CA ILE A 28 5.13 -15.12 -1.47
C ILE A 28 6.31 -14.43 -0.77
N THR A 29 7.45 -14.34 -1.44
CA THR A 29 8.65 -13.68 -0.89
C THR A 29 9.07 -12.53 -1.79
N ASP A 30 9.65 -11.50 -1.18
CA ASP A 30 10.44 -10.50 -1.89
C ASP A 30 11.46 -11.17 -2.85
N GLY A 31 11.71 -10.52 -3.98
CA GLY A 31 12.63 -10.98 -5.02
C GLY A 31 12.06 -12.07 -5.93
N ALA A 32 10.91 -12.66 -5.61
CA ALA A 32 10.29 -13.66 -6.47
C ALA A 32 9.81 -13.04 -7.78
N ARG A 33 10.23 -13.60 -8.92
CA ARG A 33 9.73 -13.19 -10.24
C ARG A 33 8.39 -13.85 -10.50
N VAL A 34 7.35 -13.07 -10.71
CA VAL A 34 5.97 -13.56 -10.90
C VAL A 34 5.36 -13.07 -12.19
N TYR A 35 4.32 -13.79 -12.62
CA TYR A 35 3.50 -13.46 -13.77
C TYR A 35 2.02 -13.47 -13.38
N ILE A 36 1.30 -12.40 -13.70
CA ILE A 36 -0.15 -12.29 -13.51
C ILE A 36 -0.81 -12.14 -14.89
N SER A 37 -1.52 -13.18 -15.34
CA SER A 37 -2.08 -13.27 -16.69
C SER A 37 -3.36 -12.47 -16.89
N GLU A 38 -4.15 -12.27 -15.83
CA GLU A 38 -5.54 -11.78 -15.90
C GLU A 38 -5.78 -10.61 -14.93
N ASN A 39 -6.76 -9.76 -15.27
CA ASN A 39 -7.30 -8.79 -14.32
C ASN A 39 -8.05 -9.59 -13.24
N THR A 40 -7.56 -9.54 -12.01
CA THR A 40 -8.19 -10.21 -10.88
C THR A 40 -8.90 -9.19 -10.00
N ASP A 41 -9.68 -9.65 -9.03
CA ASP A 41 -10.42 -8.73 -8.17
C ASP A 41 -9.53 -7.83 -7.32
N ALA A 42 -8.30 -8.23 -7.02
CA ALA A 42 -7.37 -7.47 -6.19
C ALA A 42 -6.27 -6.72 -6.97
N ILE A 43 -6.02 -7.08 -8.25
CA ILE A 43 -4.96 -6.50 -9.09
C ILE A 43 -5.51 -6.18 -10.48
N SER A 44 -5.19 -5.00 -11.02
CA SER A 44 -5.48 -4.65 -12.41
C SER A 44 -4.33 -3.87 -13.08
N PHE A 45 -4.25 -4.00 -14.41
CA PHE A 45 -3.32 -3.23 -15.26
C PHE A 45 -4.00 -2.00 -15.88
N ASP A 46 -5.24 -1.72 -15.48
CA ASP A 46 -6.00 -0.53 -15.86
C ASP A 46 -6.08 0.39 -14.65
N GLU A 47 -5.37 1.50 -14.72
CA GLU A 47 -5.29 2.52 -13.68
C GLU A 47 -6.68 3.02 -13.25
N LYS A 48 -7.58 3.22 -14.22
CA LYS A 48 -8.94 3.70 -13.94
C LYS A 48 -9.76 2.65 -13.19
N LEU A 49 -9.59 1.37 -13.53
CA LEU A 49 -10.22 0.28 -12.79
C LEU A 49 -9.63 0.10 -11.38
N CYS A 50 -8.35 0.42 -11.18
CA CYS A 50 -7.72 0.36 -9.86
C CYS A 50 -8.32 1.40 -8.91
N GLY A 51 -8.35 2.65 -9.33
CA GLY A 51 -9.00 3.73 -8.60
C GLY A 51 -10.50 3.48 -8.39
N ALA A 52 -11.16 2.83 -9.36
CA ALA A 52 -12.60 2.55 -9.30
C ALA A 52 -13.01 1.28 -8.52
N TYR A 53 -12.08 0.45 -8.06
CA TYR A 53 -12.45 -0.79 -7.36
C TYR A 53 -11.54 -1.11 -6.17
N GLY A 54 -10.64 -0.20 -5.81
CA GLY A 54 -9.67 -0.41 -4.72
C GLY A 54 -8.69 -1.55 -5.03
N ARG A 55 -8.30 -1.69 -6.32
CA ARG A 55 -7.35 -2.72 -6.75
C ARG A 55 -5.94 -2.15 -6.75
N LEU A 56 -4.96 -3.01 -6.50
CA LEU A 56 -3.56 -2.67 -6.72
C LEU A 56 -3.31 -2.54 -8.23
N PHE A 57 -2.78 -1.39 -8.64
CA PHE A 57 -2.35 -1.15 -10.02
C PHE A 57 -0.96 -1.73 -10.26
N LEU A 58 -0.77 -2.40 -11.40
CA LEU A 58 0.53 -2.85 -11.88
C LEU A 58 0.74 -2.37 -13.32
N GLU A 59 1.95 -1.90 -13.64
CA GLU A 59 2.33 -1.47 -15.00
C GLU A 59 2.62 -2.67 -15.93
N GLU A 60 3.17 -3.76 -15.38
CA GLU A 60 3.62 -4.92 -16.15
C GLU A 60 3.09 -6.23 -15.58
N LYS A 61 2.76 -7.18 -16.49
CA LYS A 61 2.31 -8.53 -16.10
C LYS A 61 3.40 -9.39 -15.47
N ILE A 62 4.67 -9.08 -15.74
CA ILE A 62 5.84 -9.78 -15.19
C ILE A 62 6.60 -8.79 -14.34
N PHE A 63 6.79 -9.11 -13.06
CA PHE A 63 7.51 -8.23 -12.14
C PHE A 63 8.19 -9.03 -11.05
N THR A 64 9.07 -8.37 -10.32
CA THR A 64 9.67 -8.89 -9.09
C THR A 64 8.80 -8.44 -7.93
N VAL A 65 8.39 -9.40 -7.08
CA VAL A 65 7.63 -9.11 -5.87
C VAL A 65 8.43 -8.13 -5.01
N PRO A 66 7.85 -6.98 -4.64
CA PRO A 66 8.60 -5.95 -3.93
C PRO A 66 8.78 -6.31 -2.45
N ALA A 67 9.91 -5.90 -1.89
CA ALA A 67 10.03 -5.59 -0.47
C ALA A 67 9.16 -4.36 -0.12
N GLY A 68 8.95 -4.13 1.18
CA GLY A 68 8.12 -3.02 1.65
C GLY A 68 8.80 -2.08 2.64
N VAL A 69 8.39 -0.82 2.59
CA VAL A 69 8.64 0.20 3.60
C VAL A 69 7.29 0.58 4.21
N PHE A 70 7.18 0.50 5.53
CA PHE A 70 5.99 0.94 6.26
C PHE A 70 6.19 2.34 6.84
N ILE A 71 5.20 3.20 6.61
CA ILE A 71 5.13 4.56 7.16
C ILE A 71 4.03 4.58 8.21
N ASP A 72 4.45 4.66 9.47
CA ASP A 72 3.56 4.81 10.61
C ASP A 72 3.25 6.29 10.81
N LEU A 73 2.01 6.70 10.49
CA LEU A 73 1.57 8.08 10.66
C LEU A 73 1.12 8.30 12.10
N GLU A 74 1.80 9.21 12.77
CA GLU A 74 1.55 9.57 14.17
C GLU A 74 1.30 11.08 14.30
N ALA A 75 0.87 11.48 15.50
CA ALA A 75 0.51 12.85 15.88
C ALA A 75 -0.66 13.47 15.07
N PRO A 76 -1.55 14.26 15.71
CA PRO A 76 -2.70 14.82 15.03
C PRO A 76 -2.30 15.84 13.98
N LEU A 77 -3.03 15.87 12.86
CA LEU A 77 -2.90 16.95 11.89
C LEU A 77 -3.39 18.27 12.50
N ARG A 78 -2.65 19.37 12.26
CA ARG A 78 -3.07 20.71 12.68
C ARG A 78 -4.29 21.17 11.87
N ASN A 79 -5.03 22.14 12.42
CA ASN A 79 -6.15 22.75 11.69
C ASN A 79 -5.65 23.50 10.45
N ASP A 80 -6.52 23.60 9.45
CA ASP A 80 -6.35 24.41 8.23
C ASP A 80 -5.16 23.98 7.34
N VAL A 81 -4.68 22.75 7.47
CA VAL A 81 -3.66 22.18 6.58
C VAL A 81 -4.32 21.70 5.28
N THR A 82 -3.74 22.07 4.15
CA THR A 82 -4.23 21.68 2.81
C THR A 82 -3.68 20.32 2.38
N LYS A 83 -4.38 19.64 1.45
CA LYS A 83 -3.90 18.39 0.85
C LYS A 83 -2.56 18.55 0.13
N GLU A 84 -2.30 19.73 -0.45
CA GLU A 84 -1.04 20.04 -1.12
C GLU A 84 0.13 20.12 -0.12
N GLU A 85 -0.10 20.68 1.07
CA GLU A 85 0.87 20.72 2.18
C GLU A 85 1.12 19.33 2.75
N ILE A 86 0.07 18.54 2.99
CA ILE A 86 0.19 17.14 3.45
C ILE A 86 1.01 16.32 2.45
N ALA A 87 0.62 16.34 1.18
CA ALA A 87 1.30 15.59 0.12
C ALA A 87 2.74 16.06 -0.04
N GLY A 88 3.00 17.37 0.02
CA GLY A 88 4.35 17.93 -0.03
C GLY A 88 5.22 17.46 1.12
N TYR A 89 4.74 17.59 2.36
CA TYR A 89 5.48 17.20 3.55
C TYR A 89 5.83 15.71 3.55
N ILE A 90 4.85 14.86 3.25
CA ILE A 90 5.06 13.41 3.17
C ILE A 90 6.05 13.09 2.04
N ALA A 91 5.89 13.66 0.85
CA ALA A 91 6.82 13.42 -0.26
C ALA A 91 8.25 13.87 0.05
N ASP A 92 8.44 15.02 0.70
CA ASP A 92 9.75 15.53 1.11
C ASP A 92 10.42 14.60 2.14
N PHE A 93 9.65 14.03 3.06
CA PHE A 93 10.15 13.02 3.98
C PHE A 93 10.56 11.73 3.24
N ILE A 94 9.67 11.20 2.41
CA ILE A 94 9.90 9.95 1.66
C ILE A 94 11.07 10.07 0.67
N SER A 95 11.28 11.24 0.07
CA SER A 95 12.38 11.48 -0.87
C SER A 95 13.79 11.21 -0.28
N LYS A 96 13.89 11.17 1.05
CA LYS A 96 15.13 10.91 1.79
C LYS A 96 15.33 9.42 2.12
N LEU A 97 14.33 8.59 1.83
CA LEU A 97 14.35 7.14 2.03
C LEU A 97 14.68 6.42 0.72
N ASP A 98 15.16 5.18 0.81
CA ASP A 98 15.32 4.31 -0.35
C ASP A 98 14.01 3.56 -0.61
N VAL A 99 13.13 4.14 -1.43
CA VAL A 99 11.81 3.57 -1.74
C VAL A 99 11.69 3.01 -3.16
N GLU A 100 12.73 3.16 -3.99
CA GLU A 100 12.67 2.76 -5.40
C GLU A 100 12.33 1.27 -5.51
N GLY A 101 11.26 0.96 -6.25
CA GLY A 101 10.80 -0.42 -6.46
C GLY A 101 10.25 -1.14 -5.23
N ARG A 102 10.05 -0.46 -4.10
CA ARG A 102 9.45 -1.02 -2.87
C ARG A 102 7.97 -0.66 -2.78
N SER A 103 7.17 -1.51 -2.15
CA SER A 103 5.81 -1.13 -1.75
C SER A 103 5.88 -0.14 -0.60
N LEU A 104 5.25 1.02 -0.75
CA LEU A 104 5.16 2.03 0.29
C LEU A 104 3.78 1.95 0.94
N GLU A 105 3.73 1.49 2.18
CA GLU A 105 2.49 1.18 2.88
C GLU A 105 2.30 2.13 4.08
N PHE A 106 1.17 2.81 4.15
CA PHE A 106 0.84 3.80 5.18
C PHE A 106 -0.21 3.24 6.13
N GLY A 107 0.06 3.36 7.43
CA GLY A 107 -0.88 3.04 8.50
C GLY A 107 -0.68 4.00 9.68
N GLY A 108 -1.08 3.57 10.87
CA GLY A 108 -0.93 4.34 12.10
C GLY A 108 -2.18 5.13 12.49
N ASP A 109 -2.20 5.57 13.75
CA ASP A 109 -3.37 6.22 14.36
C ASP A 109 -3.76 7.52 13.65
N SER A 110 -2.80 8.22 13.04
CA SER A 110 -3.06 9.49 12.39
C SER A 110 -3.68 9.37 11.00
N MET A 111 -3.85 8.16 10.48
CA MET A 111 -4.59 7.89 9.24
C MET A 111 -6.00 8.50 9.26
N THR A 112 -6.63 8.56 10.44
CA THR A 112 -7.99 9.09 10.59
C THR A 112 -8.10 10.59 10.36
N TYR A 113 -6.97 11.31 10.32
CA TYR A 113 -6.94 12.74 9.98
C TYR A 113 -6.85 13.00 8.48
N LEU A 114 -6.59 11.96 7.68
CA LEU A 114 -6.47 12.07 6.22
C LEU A 114 -7.77 11.62 5.54
N THR A 115 -8.38 12.53 4.80
CA THR A 115 -9.49 12.21 3.89
C THR A 115 -8.99 11.35 2.71
N MET A 116 -9.90 10.77 1.93
CA MET A 116 -9.50 10.06 0.71
C MET A 116 -8.80 10.98 -0.30
N ASP A 117 -9.23 12.25 -0.41
CA ASP A 117 -8.59 13.22 -1.29
C ASP A 117 -7.14 13.51 -0.87
N ASP A 118 -6.86 13.58 0.43
CA ASP A 118 -5.49 13.72 0.95
C ASP A 118 -4.63 12.51 0.59
N ARG A 119 -5.17 11.30 0.77
CA ARG A 119 -4.48 10.04 0.44
C ARG A 119 -4.17 9.95 -1.05
N PHE A 120 -5.11 10.33 -1.91
CA PHE A 120 -4.88 10.38 -3.35
C PHE A 120 -3.81 11.40 -3.72
N ALA A 121 -3.86 12.62 -3.16
CA ALA A 121 -2.85 13.64 -3.41
C ALA A 121 -1.44 13.18 -2.99
N VAL A 122 -1.32 12.49 -1.85
CA VAL A 122 -0.07 11.87 -1.40
C VAL A 122 0.40 10.80 -2.39
N ALA A 123 -0.46 9.86 -2.77
CA ALA A 123 -0.12 8.78 -3.69
C ALA A 123 0.32 9.31 -5.07
N GLU A 124 -0.44 10.24 -5.65
CA GLU A 124 -0.11 10.89 -6.93
C GLU A 124 1.27 11.53 -6.88
N LYS A 125 1.57 12.27 -5.81
CA LYS A 125 2.85 12.97 -5.65
C LYS A 125 4.02 12.02 -5.48
N LEU A 126 3.84 10.91 -4.74
CA LEU A 126 4.88 9.90 -4.52
C LEU A 126 5.16 9.07 -5.77
N LEU A 127 4.14 8.72 -6.54
CA LEU A 127 4.29 7.99 -7.81
C LEU A 127 4.93 8.85 -8.92
N ALA A 128 4.93 10.17 -8.76
CA ALA A 128 5.59 11.12 -9.65
C ALA A 128 7.06 11.41 -9.31
N LEU A 129 7.62 10.83 -8.24
CA LEU A 129 9.03 10.98 -7.89
C LEU A 129 9.95 10.35 -8.94
N GLU A 130 11.17 10.88 -9.08
CA GLU A 130 12.19 10.29 -9.97
C GLU A 130 12.54 8.86 -9.55
N LYS A 131 12.70 8.63 -8.24
CA LYS A 131 12.83 7.31 -7.62
C LYS A 131 11.50 6.88 -7.04
N LYS A 132 10.59 6.44 -7.90
CA LYS A 132 9.22 6.09 -7.52
C LYS A 132 9.14 4.73 -6.78
N PRO A 133 8.24 4.59 -5.80
CA PRO A 133 7.93 3.28 -5.23
C PRO A 133 7.25 2.38 -6.26
N PHE A 134 7.21 1.08 -5.99
CA PHE A 134 6.45 0.11 -6.79
C PHE A 134 4.95 0.39 -6.72
N CYS A 135 4.45 0.69 -5.52
CA CYS A 135 3.08 1.10 -5.28
C CYS A 135 3.01 1.96 -4.01
N VAL A 136 1.89 2.68 -3.86
CA VAL A 136 1.51 3.39 -2.64
C VAL A 136 0.19 2.79 -2.15
N ILE A 137 0.17 2.30 -0.91
CA ILE A 137 -1.03 1.71 -0.31
C ILE A 137 -1.28 2.39 1.03
N PHE A 138 -2.53 2.73 1.28
CA PHE A 138 -3.03 3.13 2.59
C PHE A 138 -3.82 1.96 3.19
N GLU A 139 -3.62 1.67 4.48
CA GLU A 139 -4.42 0.66 5.17
C GLU A 139 -5.92 0.96 5.09
N TYR A 140 -6.72 -0.09 5.00
CA TYR A 140 -8.17 0.04 4.88
C TYR A 140 -8.79 0.36 6.25
N ASP A 141 -9.41 1.53 6.35
CA ASP A 141 -10.10 2.02 7.55
C ASP A 141 -11.56 2.41 7.25
N TYR A 142 -12.23 3.06 8.22
CA TYR A 142 -13.63 3.45 8.05
C TYR A 142 -13.81 4.52 6.97
N ILE A 143 -12.85 5.45 6.80
CA ILE A 143 -12.89 6.48 5.76
C ILE A 143 -12.83 5.81 4.37
N THR A 144 -11.95 4.83 4.21
CA THR A 144 -11.85 4.02 2.98
C THR A 144 -13.14 3.23 2.76
N ALA A 145 -13.74 2.70 3.82
CA ALA A 145 -14.98 1.94 3.73
C ALA A 145 -16.19 2.78 3.30
N GLU A 146 -16.31 4.01 3.81
CA GLU A 146 -17.35 4.96 3.41
C GLU A 146 -17.19 5.33 1.94
N TYR A 147 -15.99 5.75 1.53
CA TYR A 147 -15.70 6.11 0.14
C TYR A 147 -15.95 4.96 -0.84
N THR A 148 -15.47 3.75 -0.52
CA THR A 148 -15.66 2.59 -1.41
C THR A 148 -17.14 2.19 -1.54
N MET A 149 -17.92 2.31 -0.47
CA MET A 149 -19.36 2.06 -0.54
C MET A 149 -20.08 3.12 -1.39
N GLU A 150 -19.75 4.40 -1.19
CA GLU A 150 -20.37 5.52 -1.91
C GLU A 150 -20.10 5.46 -3.42
N HIS A 151 -18.85 5.19 -3.82
CA HIS A 151 -18.45 5.24 -5.22
C HIS A 151 -18.64 3.92 -5.97
N PHE A 152 -18.56 2.77 -5.29
CA PHE A 152 -18.52 1.44 -5.94
C PHE A 152 -19.61 0.47 -5.51
N GLY A 153 -20.39 0.81 -4.47
CA GLY A 153 -21.54 0.02 -4.01
C GLY A 153 -21.18 -1.35 -3.43
N LYS A 154 -19.91 -1.62 -3.15
CA LYS A 154 -19.43 -2.87 -2.54
C LYS A 154 -18.15 -2.64 -1.73
N LYS A 155 -17.96 -3.45 -0.69
CA LYS A 155 -16.71 -3.48 0.08
C LYS A 155 -15.71 -4.40 -0.61
N PRO A 156 -14.45 -3.97 -0.82
CA PRO A 156 -13.40 -4.86 -1.32
C PRO A 156 -13.00 -5.90 -0.27
N GLU A 157 -12.35 -6.99 -0.70
CA GLU A 157 -11.63 -7.88 0.21
C GLU A 157 -10.47 -7.09 0.84
N THR A 158 -10.36 -7.11 2.17
CA THR A 158 -9.36 -6.34 2.90
C THR A 158 -8.13 -7.17 3.23
N PHE A 159 -6.97 -6.57 3.09
CA PHE A 159 -5.68 -7.17 3.44
C PHE A 159 -4.97 -6.22 4.41
N TYR A 160 -4.37 -6.78 5.45
CA TYR A 160 -3.51 -6.07 6.40
C TYR A 160 -2.18 -6.81 6.46
N ASN A 161 -1.09 -6.13 6.74
CA ASN A 161 0.23 -6.77 6.90
C ASN A 161 0.28 -7.70 8.13
N ASP A 162 1.32 -8.55 8.26
CA ASP A 162 1.51 -9.43 9.42
C ASP A 162 2.24 -8.75 10.59
N GLY A 163 2.54 -7.46 10.51
CA GLY A 163 3.28 -6.67 11.49
C GLY A 163 4.60 -6.10 10.94
N PRO A 164 5.31 -5.30 11.76
CA PRO A 164 6.50 -4.53 11.34
C PRO A 164 7.65 -5.41 10.81
N GLN A 165 7.75 -6.65 11.28
CA GLN A 165 8.73 -7.64 10.83
C GLN A 165 8.56 -8.10 9.36
N SER A 166 7.48 -7.67 8.70
CA SER A 166 7.22 -7.93 7.28
C SER A 166 7.94 -6.96 6.35
N TYR A 167 8.48 -5.86 6.90
CA TYR A 167 9.04 -4.75 6.14
C TYR A 167 10.57 -4.69 6.28
N GLU A 168 11.25 -4.22 5.24
CA GLU A 168 12.68 -3.91 5.31
C GLU A 168 12.95 -2.71 6.21
N GLN A 169 12.00 -1.77 6.22
CA GLN A 169 12.07 -0.55 6.98
C GLN A 169 10.69 -0.16 7.50
N VAL A 170 10.64 0.24 8.76
CA VAL A 170 9.48 0.88 9.38
C VAL A 170 9.95 2.25 9.87
N VAL A 171 9.24 3.30 9.48
CA VAL A 171 9.55 4.67 9.89
C VAL A 171 8.29 5.36 10.40
N THR A 172 8.46 6.17 11.43
CA THR A 172 7.39 7.02 11.98
C THR A 172 7.46 8.41 11.34
N LEU A 173 6.30 8.97 11.04
CA LEU A 173 6.15 10.34 10.55
C LEU A 173 5.06 11.06 11.33
N GLU A 174 5.44 12.13 12.03
CA GLU A 174 4.54 12.97 12.82
C GLU A 174 3.85 14.03 11.92
N LEU A 175 2.52 14.05 11.85
CA LEU A 175 1.76 15.00 11.02
C LEU A 175 1.59 16.39 11.65
N ASP A 176 1.85 16.53 12.96
CA ASP A 176 1.75 17.82 13.67
C ASP A 176 2.89 18.80 13.33
N ARG A 177 3.86 18.33 12.54
CA ARG A 177 5.02 19.07 12.05
C ARG A 177 4.76 19.84 10.76
N ILE A 178 3.58 19.67 10.17
CA ILE A 178 3.13 20.42 8.99
C ILE A 178 2.83 21.87 9.36
#